data_AF-A0A2H3J5Q9-F1
#
_entry.id   AF-A0A2H3J5Q9-F1
#
_cell.length_a   1.000
_cell.length_b   1.000
_cell.length_c   1.000
_cell.angle_alpha   90.00
_cell.angle_beta   90.00
_cell.angle_gamma   90.00
#
_symmetry.space_group_name_H-M   'P 1'
#
loop_
_entity.id
_entity.type
_entity.pdbx_description
1 polymer ?
#
loop_
_entity_poly.entity_id
_entity_poly.type
_entity_poly.pdbx_seq_one_letter_code
_entity_poly.pdbx_strand_id
1 'polypeptide(L)'
;VAYLAKKYHVRHIRISGYNSRANGVVERPHFDVRQALFKAAGGDEKRWSQVAYSVFWSERITTRRRMGCSPYFAVTGTHPILPLDLTEATYLMPALTSALSTTDLIAQRAAALQK
;
A
#
# COMPACT_ATOMS: atom_id res chain seq x y z
N VAL A 1 -8.37 -25.85 -6.84
CA VAL A 1 -7.92 -25.79 -5.42
C VAL A 1 -7.09 -27.01 -5.02
N ALA A 2 -7.52 -28.24 -5.33
CA ALA A 2 -6.82 -29.46 -4.91
C ALA A 2 -5.33 -29.55 -5.35
N TYR A 3 -4.98 -29.09 -6.56
CA TYR A 3 -3.59 -29.11 -7.04
C TYR A 3 -2.64 -28.23 -6.20
N LEU A 4 -3.03 -26.99 -5.91
CA LEU A 4 -2.19 -26.05 -5.14
C LEU A 4 -2.00 -26.53 -3.70
N ALA A 5 -3.06 -27.07 -3.08
CA ALA A 5 -2.98 -27.64 -1.74
C ALA A 5 -2.09 -28.90 -1.70
N LYS A 6 -2.17 -29.77 -2.72
CA LYS A 6 -1.39 -31.00 -2.78
C LYS A 6 0.09 -30.76 -3.12
N LYS A 7 0.38 -29.84 -4.05
CA LYS A 7 1.75 -29.59 -4.53
C LYS A 7 2.51 -28.56 -3.71
N TYR A 8 1.84 -27.50 -3.26
CA TYR A 8 2.47 -26.35 -2.60
C TYR A 8 1.99 -26.15 -1.15
N HIS A 9 1.16 -27.03 -0.63
CA HIS A 9 0.57 -26.92 0.71
C HIS A 9 -0.22 -25.62 0.95
N VAL A 10 -0.65 -24.94 -0.12
CA VAL A 10 -1.49 -23.73 -0.07
C VAL A 10 -2.94 -24.15 0.10
N ARG A 11 -3.42 -24.10 1.34
CA ARG A 11 -4.82 -24.43 1.68
C ARG A 11 -5.71 -23.21 1.48
N HIS A 12 -6.78 -23.37 0.70
CA HIS A 12 -7.76 -22.31 0.49
C HIS A 12 -8.70 -22.19 1.69
N ILE A 13 -8.71 -21.03 2.33
CA ILE A 13 -9.64 -20.69 3.40
C ILE A 13 -10.86 -20.03 2.75
N ARG A 14 -12.03 -20.68 2.84
CA ARG A 14 -13.27 -20.16 2.28
C ARG A 14 -14.04 -19.37 3.33
N ILE A 15 -14.30 -18.11 3.05
CA ILE A 15 -15.18 -17.25 3.85
C ILE A 15 -16.59 -17.34 3.28
N SER A 16 -17.61 -17.31 4.14
CA SER A 16 -19.01 -17.29 3.69
C SER A 16 -19.32 -15.99 2.93
N GLY A 17 -20.25 -16.07 1.98
CA GLY A 17 -20.76 -14.88 1.30
C GLY A 17 -21.34 -13.87 2.29
N TYR A 18 -21.23 -12.58 1.97
CA TYR A 18 -21.77 -11.47 2.78
C TYR A 18 -21.22 -11.39 4.22
N ASN A 19 -20.03 -11.94 4.49
CA ASN A 19 -19.36 -11.88 5.80
C ASN A 19 -18.06 -11.05 5.73
N SER A 20 -18.18 -9.75 5.45
CA SER A 20 -17.04 -8.82 5.37
C SER A 20 -16.23 -8.74 6.67
N ARG A 21 -16.86 -9.00 7.83
CA ARG A 21 -16.18 -9.00 9.13
C ARG A 21 -15.10 -10.08 9.22
N ALA A 22 -15.33 -11.25 8.62
CA ALA A 22 -14.36 -12.34 8.61
C ALA A 22 -13.12 -12.04 7.74
N ASN A 23 -13.21 -11.09 6.80
CA ASN A 23 -12.09 -10.68 5.95
C ASN A 23 -11.65 -9.23 6.17
N GLY A 24 -12.08 -8.59 7.26
CA GLY A 24 -11.88 -7.15 7.48
C GLY A 24 -10.41 -6.71 7.53
N VAL A 25 -9.50 -7.64 7.88
CA VAL A 25 -8.06 -7.42 7.87
C VAL A 25 -7.53 -7.16 6.45
N VAL A 26 -8.13 -7.79 5.43
CA VAL A 26 -7.77 -7.62 4.02
C VAL A 26 -8.58 -6.48 3.39
N GLU A 27 -9.88 -6.43 3.66
CA GLU A 27 -10.79 -5.48 3.01
C GLU A 27 -10.47 -4.02 3.34
N ARG A 28 -10.10 -3.72 4.59
CA ARG A 28 -9.85 -2.34 5.02
C ARG A 28 -8.59 -1.72 4.38
N PRO A 29 -7.40 -2.38 4.41
CA PRO A 29 -6.25 -1.89 3.66
C PRO A 29 -6.49 -1.83 2.14
N HIS A 30 -7.28 -2.76 1.59
CA HIS A 30 -7.61 -2.75 0.17
C HIS A 30 -8.41 -1.51 -0.25
N PHE A 31 -9.30 -1.01 0.62
CA PHE A 31 -9.99 0.28 0.38
C PHE A 31 -9.00 1.44 0.26
N ASP A 32 -8.03 1.53 1.19
CA ASP A 32 -7.03 2.60 1.18
C ASP A 32 -6.15 2.54 -0.08
N VAL A 33 -5.76 1.33 -0.51
CA VAL A 33 -5.00 1.10 -1.75
C VAL A 33 -5.82 1.55 -2.97
N ARG A 34 -7.11 1.19 -3.06
CA ARG A 34 -7.96 1.59 -4.19
C ARG A 34 -8.07 3.11 -4.29
N GLN A 35 -8.28 3.79 -3.16
CA GLN A 35 -8.35 5.25 -3.12
C GLN A 35 -7.01 5.89 -3.51
N ALA A 36 -5.89 5.33 -3.02
CA ALA A 36 -4.57 5.80 -3.39
C ALA A 36 -4.25 5.59 -4.88
N LEU A 37 -4.68 4.47 -5.49
CA LEU A 37 -4.56 4.21 -6.93
C LEU A 37 -5.28 5.28 -7.75
N PHE A 38 -6.54 5.57 -7.40
CA PHE A 38 -7.32 6.59 -8.10
C PHE A 38 -6.70 7.98 -7.99
N LYS A 39 -6.23 8.35 -6.80
CA LYS A 39 -5.55 9.63 -6.55
C LYS A 39 -4.22 9.74 -7.27
N ALA A 40 -3.39 8.69 -7.22
CA ALA A 40 -2.09 8.65 -7.91
C ALA A 40 -2.26 8.67 -9.43
N ALA A 41 -3.37 8.13 -9.96
CA ALA A 41 -3.72 8.19 -11.37
C ALA A 41 -4.31 9.55 -11.81
N GLY A 42 -4.30 10.57 -10.94
CA GLY A 42 -4.86 11.89 -11.24
C GLY A 42 -6.38 11.89 -11.42
N GLY A 43 -7.07 10.91 -10.85
CA GLY A 43 -8.51 10.71 -11.02
C GLY A 43 -8.91 10.00 -12.33
N ASP A 44 -7.94 9.60 -13.17
CA ASP A 44 -8.23 8.78 -14.35
C ASP A 44 -8.11 7.29 -14.02
N GLU A 45 -9.25 6.63 -13.84
CA GLU A 45 -9.31 5.20 -13.54
C GLU A 45 -8.54 4.37 -14.58
N LYS A 46 -8.51 4.75 -15.86
CA LYS A 46 -7.87 3.95 -16.91
C LYS A 46 -6.35 3.83 -16.74
N ARG A 47 -5.74 4.72 -15.96
CA ARG A 47 -4.29 4.77 -15.73
C ARG A 47 -3.85 4.05 -14.46
N TRP A 48 -4.77 3.41 -13.73
CA TRP A 48 -4.47 2.74 -12.45
C TRP A 48 -3.28 1.77 -12.55
N SER A 49 -3.16 1.05 -13.67
CA SER A 49 -2.10 0.05 -13.88
C SER A 49 -0.71 0.68 -13.98
N GLN A 50 -0.61 1.91 -14.52
CA GLN A 50 0.64 2.64 -14.66
C GLN A 50 1.22 3.06 -13.31
N VAL A 51 0.34 3.36 -12.34
CA VAL A 51 0.71 3.83 -11.00
C VAL A 51 0.72 2.72 -9.94
N ALA A 52 0.25 1.52 -10.31
CA ALA A 52 0.01 0.44 -9.36
C ALA A 52 1.26 0.05 -8.58
N TYR A 53 2.39 -0.11 -9.27
CA TYR A 53 3.66 -0.48 -8.63
C TYR A 53 4.06 0.53 -7.56
N SER A 54 4.07 1.83 -7.89
CA SER A 54 4.45 2.90 -6.96
C SER A 54 3.49 2.98 -5.77
N VAL A 55 2.20 2.75 -5.98
CA VAL A 55 1.21 2.75 -4.89
C VAL A 55 1.40 1.55 -3.96
N PHE A 56 1.59 0.34 -4.49
CA PHE A 56 1.86 -0.83 -3.65
C PHE A 56 3.19 -0.71 -2.90
N TRP A 57 4.22 -0.15 -3.52
CA TRP A 57 5.48 0.12 -2.84
C TRP A 57 5.29 1.14 -1.72
N SER A 58 4.64 2.27 -2.02
CA SER A 58 4.30 3.33 -1.06
C SER A 58 3.49 2.79 0.13
N GLU A 59 2.49 1.95 -0.10
CA GLU A 59 1.70 1.32 0.95
C GLU A 59 2.57 0.47 1.90
N ARG A 60 3.49 -0.33 1.35
CA ARG A 60 4.36 -1.20 2.14
C ARG A 60 5.37 -0.44 3.00
N ILE A 61 5.84 0.70 2.53
CA ILE A 61 6.83 1.53 3.26
C ILE A 61 6.17 2.57 4.18
N THR A 62 4.86 2.78 4.05
CA THR A 62 4.10 3.71 4.91
C THR A 62 3.73 3.05 6.24
N THR A 63 3.95 3.74 7.35
CA THR A 63 3.57 3.28 8.69
C THR A 63 2.05 3.09 8.79
N ARG A 64 1.60 1.91 9.21
CA ARG A 64 0.19 1.63 9.47
C ARG A 64 -0.14 1.95 10.93
N ARG A 65 -1.15 2.79 11.17
CA ARG A 65 -1.57 3.20 12.53
C ARG A 65 -1.83 2.02 13.47
N ARG A 66 -2.41 0.92 12.97
CA ARG A 66 -2.69 -0.29 13.78
C ARG A 66 -1.44 -1.07 14.19
N MET A 67 -0.36 -0.97 13.41
CA MET A 67 0.88 -1.72 13.64
C MET A 67 1.95 -0.88 14.34
N GLY A 68 1.90 0.45 14.21
CA GLY A 68 2.95 1.35 14.68
C GLY A 68 4.21 1.36 13.80
N CYS A 69 4.33 0.44 12.85
CA CYS A 69 5.41 0.36 11.87
C CYS A 69 4.87 0.15 10.44
N SER A 70 5.76 0.18 9.45
CA SER A 70 5.42 -0.13 8.06
C SER A 70 5.36 -1.65 7.83
N PRO A 71 4.52 -2.15 6.90
CA PRO A 71 4.54 -3.54 6.50
C PRO A 71 5.92 -4.07 6.09
N TYR A 72 6.71 -3.23 5.41
CA TYR A 72 8.10 -3.54 5.08
C TYR A 72 8.91 -3.85 6.33
N PHE A 73 8.92 -2.92 7.31
CA PHE A 73 9.65 -3.10 8.57
C PHE A 73 9.18 -4.34 9.33
N ALA A 74 7.87 -4.62 9.38
CA ALA A 74 7.34 -5.78 10.07
C ALA A 74 7.84 -7.12 9.48
N VAL A 75 8.16 -7.15 8.17
CA VAL A 75 8.64 -8.35 7.49
C VAL A 75 10.17 -8.44 7.51
N THR A 76 10.87 -7.32 7.36
CA THR A 76 12.33 -7.30 7.18
C THR A 76 13.11 -6.92 8.43
N GLY A 77 12.45 -6.36 9.45
CA GLY A 77 13.09 -5.79 10.64
C GLY A 77 13.89 -4.51 10.38
N THR A 78 13.82 -3.95 9.17
CA THR A 78 14.64 -2.80 8.75
C THR A 78 13.80 -1.73 8.06
N HIS A 79 14.22 -0.47 8.18
CA HIS A 79 13.56 0.62 7.47
C HIS A 79 13.97 0.62 5.99
N PRO A 80 13.03 0.85 5.05
CA PRO A 80 13.37 0.92 3.64
C PRO A 80 14.19 2.18 3.37
N ILE A 81 15.26 2.04 2.60
CA ILE A 81 16.03 3.17 2.06
C ILE A 81 15.48 3.48 0.68
N LEU A 82 14.94 4.67 0.49
CA LEU A 82 14.40 5.13 -0.79
C LEU A 82 15.49 5.82 -1.61
N PRO A 83 15.41 5.79 -2.95
CA PRO A 83 16.32 6.58 -3.79
C PRO A 83 16.35 8.05 -3.38
N LEU A 84 15.19 8.60 -3.04
CA LEU A 84 15.03 9.97 -2.54
C LEU A 84 15.81 10.25 -1.25
N ASP A 85 15.92 9.26 -0.35
CA ASP A 85 16.68 9.40 0.90
C ASP A 85 18.18 9.55 0.63
N LEU A 86 18.66 9.03 -0.51
CA LEU A 86 20.06 9.11 -0.92
C LEU A 86 20.36 10.34 -1.77
N THR A 87 19.50 10.64 -2.75
CA THR A 87 19.75 11.71 -3.73
C THR A 87 19.40 13.09 -3.20
N GLU A 88 18.39 13.17 -2.32
CA GLU A 88 17.80 14.46 -1.94
C GLU A 88 18.03 14.81 -0.47
N ALA A 89 18.48 13.84 0.35
CA ALA A 89 18.81 13.95 1.78
C ALA A 89 17.77 14.69 2.65
N THR A 90 16.60 15.02 2.08
CA THR A 90 15.60 15.95 2.58
C THR A 90 14.24 15.53 2.03
N TYR A 91 13.22 15.68 2.85
CA TYR A 91 11.83 15.39 2.49
C TYR A 91 11.33 16.35 1.41
N LEU A 92 11.17 15.86 0.17
CA LEU A 92 10.72 16.64 -1.00
C LEU A 92 9.22 16.92 -1.11
N MET A 93 8.42 16.44 -0.15
CA MET A 93 6.99 16.67 -0.25
C MET A 93 6.67 18.11 0.16
N PRO A 94 5.64 18.74 -0.43
CA PRO A 94 5.16 20.04 0.00
C PRO A 94 4.91 20.04 1.51
N ALA A 95 5.18 21.18 2.16
CA ALA A 95 4.90 21.34 3.58
C ALA A 95 3.45 20.94 3.89
N LEU A 96 3.28 20.12 4.94
CA LEU A 96 1.98 19.67 5.39
C LEU A 96 1.20 20.87 5.92
N THR A 97 0.24 21.37 5.13
CA THR A 97 -0.64 22.48 5.52
C THR A 97 -1.78 22.00 6.42
N SER A 98 -2.08 20.69 6.40
CA SER A 98 -3.10 20.05 7.22
C SER A 98 -2.79 18.56 7.42
N ALA A 99 -3.52 17.91 8.32
CA ALA A 99 -3.40 16.47 8.54
C ALA A 99 -3.83 15.70 7.28
N LEU A 100 -2.90 14.90 6.72
CA LEU A 100 -3.20 14.07 5.56
C LEU A 100 -3.98 12.81 5.93
N SER A 101 -4.89 12.40 5.05
CA SER A 101 -5.44 11.05 5.11
C SER A 101 -4.36 10.03 4.73
N THR A 102 -4.51 8.77 5.20
CA THR A 102 -3.61 7.67 4.82
C THR A 102 -3.53 7.53 3.29
N THR A 103 -4.66 7.69 2.60
CA THR A 103 -4.74 7.56 1.15
C THR A 103 -3.99 8.67 0.42
N ASP A 104 -4.04 9.91 0.94
CA ASP A 104 -3.29 11.03 0.39
C ASP A 104 -1.80 10.83 0.59
N LEU A 105 -1.39 10.41 1.79
CA LEU A 105 0.01 10.12 2.09
C LEU A 105 0.58 9.03 1.16
N ILE A 106 -0.18 7.94 0.94
CA ILE A 106 0.24 6.87 0.03
C ILE A 106 0.33 7.39 -1.41
N ALA A 107 -0.67 8.13 -1.89
CA ALA A 107 -0.68 8.66 -3.26
C ALA A 107 0.45 9.67 -3.51
N GLN A 108 0.68 10.58 -2.55
CA GLN A 108 1.75 11.57 -2.58
C GLN A 108 3.13 10.91 -2.63
N ARG A 109 3.38 9.93 -1.77
CA ARG A 109 4.62 9.16 -1.78
C ARG A 109 4.76 8.30 -3.05
N ALA A 110 3.67 7.75 -3.58
CA ALA A 110 3.69 7.05 -4.86
C ALA A 110 4.08 7.97 -6.02
N ALA A 111 3.61 9.21 -6.04
CA ALA A 111 4.01 10.21 -7.03
C ALA A 111 5.49 10.61 -6.87
N ALA A 112 6.00 10.72 -5.64
CA ALA A 112 7.43 10.97 -5.40
C ALA A 112 8.32 9.82 -5.93
N LEU A 113 7.84 8.57 -5.85
CA LEU A 113 8.55 7.38 -6.36
C LEU A 113 8.51 7.24 -7.89
N GLN A 114 7.71 8.05 -8.60
CA GLN A 114 7.63 8.05 -10.06
C GLN A 114 8.55 9.06 -10.72
N LYS A 115 9.16 9.95 -9.93
CA LYS A 115 10.17 10.90 -10.38
C LYS A 115 11.54 10.23 -10.42
#